data_AF-A0A534S504-F1
#
_entry.id   AF-A0A534S504-F1
#
_cell.length_a   1.000
_cell.length_b   1.000
_cell.length_c   1.000
_cell.angle_alpha   90.00
_cell.angle_beta   90.00
_cell.angle_gamma   90.00
#
_symmetry.space_group_name_H-M   'P 1'
#
loop_
_entity.id
_entity.type
_entity.pdbx_description
1 polymer ?
#
loop_
_entity_poly.entity_id
_entity_poly.type
_entity_poly.pdbx_seq_one_letter_code
_entity_poly.pdbx_strand_id
1 'polypeptide(L)'
;MPVRRGAAAALFVLLGVLGAPARQAAAVCTAAEVMAGCGGACTASCTASACTISRTATVTPPTPGATCTFDFGTRDVTLQSGGFVGGSNTFEIRAHKLTLNTGGRLTAAGGNSAPGGVIILTLGTGGFVVNSGADPVSVVGVPGGSINVNSDGDVTISKAITAEGGTSTTAGGSIGITAGRRAPDASLVASGNITLLGGTSGGLSAAAITSGSGLGGNISLTAYGASGSGKIDLENALDVRGGTNGGGSISIDSDGDTILGQSPKAIFLDADGFGDAGSGGSIDVLAGGKIDGSAGKTGPISALGHSAAITGDPGGAGGAITLEAENGVVNIGGASAGGTLSADGAGGSCGGSVSITQDAPDTAAVTIAVPVTVTGPGTSGS
;
A
#
# COMPACT_ATOMS: atom_id res chain seq x y z
N MET A 1 -44.13 -72.05 -17.04
CA MET A 1 -43.09 -71.01 -16.93
C MET A 1 -42.51 -70.75 -18.32
N PRO A 2 -42.25 -69.51 -18.75
CA PRO A 2 -43.07 -68.30 -18.73
C PRO A 2 -43.70 -68.01 -20.12
N VAL A 3 -44.82 -67.28 -20.14
CA VAL A 3 -45.46 -66.76 -21.36
C VAL A 3 -45.08 -65.29 -21.51
N ARG A 4 -44.53 -64.92 -22.68
CA ARG A 4 -44.32 -63.53 -23.12
C ARG A 4 -45.66 -62.80 -23.21
N ARG A 5 -45.70 -61.52 -22.82
CA ARG A 5 -46.60 -60.50 -23.39
C ARG A 5 -46.10 -59.11 -23.03
N GLY A 6 -45.76 -58.33 -24.06
CA GLY A 6 -45.64 -56.88 -23.99
C GLY A 6 -46.97 -56.19 -24.34
N ALA A 7 -46.87 -54.86 -24.49
CA ALA A 7 -47.90 -53.83 -24.74
C ALA A 7 -48.40 -53.18 -23.43
N ALA A 8 -47.96 -51.98 -23.05
CA ALA A 8 -48.06 -50.64 -23.66
C ALA A 8 -49.35 -49.87 -23.27
N ALA A 9 -49.09 -48.66 -22.77
CA ALA A 9 -49.95 -47.46 -22.70
C ALA A 9 -51.09 -47.39 -21.66
N ALA A 10 -50.91 -46.49 -20.68
CA ALA A 10 -51.88 -45.41 -20.44
C ALA A 10 -51.27 -44.28 -19.60
N LEU A 11 -51.40 -43.09 -20.19
CA LEU A 11 -51.05 -41.75 -19.77
C LEU A 11 -51.79 -41.31 -18.49
N PHE A 12 -51.08 -40.75 -17.50
CA PHE A 12 -51.64 -39.75 -16.60
C PHE A 12 -50.57 -38.70 -16.26
N VAL A 13 -50.76 -37.51 -16.83
CA VAL A 13 -50.10 -36.26 -16.47
C VAL A 13 -50.72 -35.79 -15.16
N LEU A 14 -49.94 -35.65 -14.09
CA LEU A 14 -50.32 -34.82 -12.96
C LEU A 14 -49.11 -34.04 -12.42
N LEU A 15 -49.33 -32.74 -12.32
CA LEU A 15 -48.46 -31.69 -11.79
C LEU A 15 -47.80 -32.07 -10.46
N GLY A 16 -46.50 -31.78 -10.38
CA GLY A 16 -45.72 -31.82 -9.15
C GLY A 16 -44.58 -30.80 -9.19
N VAL A 17 -44.90 -29.56 -9.56
CA VAL A 17 -44.05 -28.40 -9.27
C VAL A 17 -44.17 -28.13 -7.78
N LEU A 18 -43.24 -28.63 -6.96
CA LEU A 18 -43.10 -28.22 -5.56
C LEU A 18 -41.62 -28.28 -5.15
N GLY A 19 -41.00 -27.11 -5.13
CA GLY A 19 -39.99 -26.77 -4.14
C GLY A 19 -38.57 -27.27 -4.36
N ALA A 20 -37.93 -26.89 -5.47
CA ALA A 20 -36.51 -26.58 -5.35
C ALA A 20 -36.43 -25.38 -4.39
N PRO A 21 -35.67 -25.44 -3.27
CA PRO A 21 -35.47 -24.25 -2.47
C PRO A 21 -34.87 -23.22 -3.42
N ALA A 22 -35.57 -22.08 -3.58
CA ALA A 22 -34.96 -20.89 -4.12
C ALA A 22 -33.71 -20.68 -3.26
N ARG A 23 -32.54 -21.06 -3.80
CA ARG A 23 -31.27 -20.60 -3.27
C ARG A 23 -31.44 -19.10 -3.28
N GLN A 24 -31.58 -18.51 -2.09
CA GLN A 24 -31.45 -17.07 -1.92
C GLN A 24 -30.19 -16.73 -2.70
N ALA A 25 -30.35 -15.94 -3.76
CA ALA A 25 -29.24 -15.42 -4.52
C ALA A 25 -28.36 -14.73 -3.48
N ALA A 26 -27.27 -15.39 -3.11
CA ALA A 26 -26.30 -14.80 -2.22
C ALA A 26 -25.88 -13.52 -2.93
N ALA A 27 -26.20 -12.35 -2.34
CA ALA A 27 -25.95 -11.07 -2.97
C ALA A 27 -24.48 -11.03 -3.38
N VAL A 28 -24.23 -11.17 -4.68
CA VAL A 28 -22.88 -11.06 -5.21
C VAL A 28 -22.66 -9.57 -5.23
N CYS A 29 -21.85 -9.06 -4.30
CA CYS A 29 -21.34 -7.69 -4.37
C CYS A 29 -20.80 -7.42 -5.78
N THR A 30 -21.63 -6.86 -6.65
CA THR A 30 -21.25 -6.62 -8.05
C THR A 30 -21.29 -5.14 -8.31
N ALA A 31 -20.48 -4.71 -9.28
CA ALA A 31 -20.61 -3.37 -9.82
C ALA A 31 -22.03 -3.12 -10.38
N ALA A 32 -22.71 -4.14 -10.91
CA ALA A 32 -24.08 -4.02 -11.42
C ALA A 32 -25.06 -3.58 -10.33
N GLU A 33 -24.96 -4.14 -9.12
CA GLU A 33 -25.79 -3.70 -7.97
C GLU A 33 -25.48 -2.26 -7.57
N VAL A 34 -24.19 -1.87 -7.57
CA VAL A 34 -23.78 -0.49 -7.28
C VAL A 34 -24.31 0.49 -8.34
N MET A 35 -24.17 0.13 -9.62
CA MET A 35 -24.67 0.92 -10.76
C MET A 35 -26.20 1.03 -10.76
N ALA A 36 -26.89 -0.01 -10.29
CA ALA A 36 -28.35 0.00 -10.10
C ALA A 36 -28.80 0.75 -8.82
N GLY A 37 -27.87 1.33 -8.06
CA GLY A 37 -28.17 2.14 -6.88
C GLY A 37 -28.37 1.34 -5.59
N CYS A 38 -27.93 0.09 -5.51
CA CYS A 38 -27.98 -0.75 -4.30
C CYS A 38 -29.38 -0.78 -3.63
N GLY A 39 -30.46 -0.81 -4.41
CA GLY A 39 -31.83 -0.72 -3.86
C GLY A 39 -32.16 0.61 -3.16
N GLY A 40 -31.47 1.69 -3.51
CA GLY A 40 -31.58 3.03 -2.90
C GLY A 40 -30.58 3.31 -1.78
N ALA A 41 -29.73 2.34 -1.42
CA ALA A 41 -28.71 2.51 -0.39
C ALA A 41 -27.46 3.29 -0.89
N CYS A 42 -27.21 3.27 -2.20
CA CYS A 42 -26.14 4.02 -2.84
C CYS A 42 -26.68 4.82 -4.04
N THR A 43 -25.87 5.70 -4.60
CA THR A 43 -26.25 6.48 -5.78
C THR A 43 -25.05 6.51 -6.71
N ALA A 44 -25.28 6.03 -7.93
CA ALA A 44 -24.28 5.99 -8.98
C ALA A 44 -24.89 6.54 -10.27
N SER A 45 -24.12 7.32 -11.01
CA SER A 45 -24.46 7.79 -12.35
C SER A 45 -23.44 7.24 -13.32
N CYS A 46 -23.85 6.26 -14.13
CA CYS A 46 -22.92 5.49 -14.95
C CYS A 46 -23.38 5.49 -16.42
N THR A 47 -22.41 5.69 -17.29
CA THR A 47 -22.53 5.64 -18.75
C THR A 47 -21.77 4.42 -19.27
N ALA A 48 -21.62 4.32 -20.59
CA ALA A 48 -20.79 3.26 -21.19
C ALA A 48 -19.31 3.36 -20.78
N SER A 49 -18.80 4.57 -20.52
CA SER A 49 -17.36 4.85 -20.33
C SER A 49 -17.00 5.42 -18.96
N ALA A 50 -17.96 5.88 -18.17
CA ALA A 50 -17.70 6.50 -16.87
C ALA A 50 -18.75 6.10 -15.83
N CYS A 51 -18.40 6.18 -14.55
CA CYS A 51 -19.31 5.90 -13.45
C CYS A 51 -18.94 6.76 -12.24
N THR A 52 -19.85 7.63 -11.81
CA THR A 52 -19.64 8.47 -10.62
C THR A 52 -20.49 7.93 -9.48
N ILE A 53 -19.84 7.59 -8.37
CA ILE A 53 -20.47 7.09 -7.15
C ILE A 53 -20.55 8.26 -6.16
N SER A 54 -21.77 8.72 -5.89
CA SER A 54 -22.02 9.91 -5.07
C SER A 54 -22.46 9.62 -3.63
N ARG A 55 -22.81 8.36 -3.35
CA ARG A 55 -23.18 7.89 -2.01
C ARG A 55 -22.53 6.54 -1.74
N THR A 56 -22.05 6.38 -0.51
CA THR A 56 -21.26 5.22 -0.06
C THR A 56 -22.03 3.90 -0.16
N ALA A 57 -21.38 2.90 -0.75
CA ALA A 57 -21.76 1.50 -0.72
C ALA A 57 -21.03 0.80 0.44
N THR A 58 -21.79 0.16 1.33
CA THR A 58 -21.25 -0.74 2.34
C THR A 58 -20.98 -2.09 1.69
N VAL A 59 -19.78 -2.62 1.88
CA VAL A 59 -19.39 -3.92 1.33
C VAL A 59 -19.64 -5.02 2.34
N THR A 60 -20.57 -5.90 2.02
CA THR A 60 -20.92 -7.06 2.85
C THR A 60 -20.82 -8.32 1.99
N PRO A 61 -19.77 -9.13 2.16
CA PRO A 61 -19.61 -10.36 1.40
C PRO A 61 -20.79 -11.33 1.58
N PRO A 62 -21.13 -12.11 0.54
CA PRO A 62 -22.22 -13.10 0.60
C PRO A 62 -21.99 -14.19 1.65
N THR A 63 -20.72 -14.47 1.95
CA THR A 63 -20.29 -15.37 3.01
C THR A 63 -19.09 -14.76 3.74
N PRO A 64 -18.98 -14.92 5.07
CA PRO A 64 -17.82 -14.44 5.82
C PRO A 64 -16.50 -14.92 5.20
N GLY A 65 -15.55 -13.99 5.03
CA GLY A 65 -14.23 -14.27 4.42
C GLY A 65 -14.22 -14.32 2.89
N ALA A 66 -15.36 -14.22 2.20
CA ALA A 66 -15.37 -14.07 0.74
C ALA A 66 -14.96 -12.65 0.34
N THR A 67 -14.41 -12.53 -0.88
CA THR A 67 -14.07 -11.24 -1.49
C THR A 67 -15.22 -10.76 -2.37
N CYS A 68 -15.58 -9.48 -2.23
CA CYS A 68 -16.50 -8.79 -3.13
C CYS A 68 -15.74 -8.19 -4.31
N THR A 69 -16.09 -8.52 -5.56
CA THR A 69 -15.45 -7.95 -6.75
C THR A 69 -16.39 -7.02 -7.50
N PHE A 70 -16.07 -5.74 -7.50
CA PHE A 70 -16.77 -4.70 -8.24
C PHE A 70 -16.06 -4.43 -9.57
N ASP A 71 -16.48 -5.14 -10.61
CA ASP A 71 -15.92 -4.97 -11.96
C ASP A 71 -16.72 -3.97 -12.79
N PHE A 72 -16.16 -2.77 -12.97
CA PHE A 72 -16.72 -1.69 -13.78
C PHE A 72 -16.30 -1.79 -15.26
N GLY A 73 -15.51 -2.79 -15.63
CA GLY A 73 -14.96 -3.00 -16.97
C GLY A 73 -14.02 -1.86 -17.37
N THR A 74 -14.18 -1.36 -18.59
CA THR A 74 -13.33 -0.30 -19.16
C THR A 74 -13.76 1.11 -18.73
N ARG A 75 -14.51 1.25 -17.64
CA ARG A 75 -15.04 2.55 -17.21
C ARG A 75 -14.06 3.29 -16.32
N ASP A 76 -14.14 4.62 -16.39
CA ASP A 76 -13.53 5.52 -15.43
C ASP A 76 -14.46 5.70 -14.23
N VAL A 77 -14.03 5.24 -13.07
CA VAL A 77 -14.80 5.29 -11.83
C VAL A 77 -14.35 6.50 -11.02
N THR A 78 -15.30 7.37 -10.65
CA THR A 78 -15.07 8.50 -9.77
C THR A 78 -15.86 8.33 -8.48
N LEU A 79 -15.16 8.36 -7.34
CA LEU A 79 -15.76 8.42 -6.00
C LEU A 79 -15.80 9.89 -5.57
N GLN A 80 -16.99 10.45 -5.42
CA GLN A 80 -17.19 11.86 -5.07
C GLN A 80 -18.27 11.93 -4.01
N SER A 81 -18.00 12.42 -2.80
CA SER A 81 -18.91 12.37 -1.64
C SER A 81 -19.44 10.96 -1.24
N GLY A 82 -18.99 9.91 -1.92
CA GLY A 82 -19.37 8.52 -1.71
C GLY A 82 -18.20 7.58 -2.00
N GLY A 83 -18.46 6.28 -2.05
CA GLY A 83 -17.42 5.29 -2.33
C GLY A 83 -17.67 3.95 -1.64
N PHE A 84 -16.63 3.29 -1.13
CA PHE A 84 -16.72 1.93 -0.59
C PHE A 84 -16.24 1.86 0.86
N VAL A 85 -17.04 1.21 1.70
CA VAL A 85 -16.73 0.94 3.12
C VAL A 85 -16.89 -0.55 3.39
N GLY A 86 -15.78 -1.25 3.56
CA GLY A 86 -15.74 -2.70 3.77
C GLY A 86 -15.60 -3.17 5.22
N GLY A 87 -15.28 -2.29 6.16
CA GLY A 87 -14.94 -2.73 7.53
C GLY A 87 -13.77 -3.73 7.49
N SER A 88 -13.86 -4.84 8.22
CA SER A 88 -12.85 -5.91 8.20
C SER A 88 -12.89 -6.83 6.97
N ASN A 89 -13.69 -6.52 5.94
CA ASN A 89 -13.88 -7.38 4.77
C ASN A 89 -12.87 -7.10 3.66
N THR A 90 -12.69 -8.09 2.78
CA THR A 90 -11.92 -7.97 1.55
C THR A 90 -12.79 -7.57 0.38
N PHE A 91 -12.36 -6.61 -0.42
CA PHE A 91 -12.99 -6.29 -1.69
C PHE A 91 -12.02 -5.84 -2.77
N GLU A 92 -12.40 -6.12 -4.00
CA GLU A 92 -11.67 -5.77 -5.20
C GLU A 92 -12.49 -4.78 -6.05
N ILE A 93 -11.84 -3.76 -6.60
CA ILE A 93 -12.40 -2.89 -7.63
C ILE A 93 -11.59 -3.10 -8.91
N ARG A 94 -12.28 -3.45 -9.99
CA ARG A 94 -11.70 -3.51 -11.34
C ARG A 94 -12.27 -2.38 -12.19
N ALA A 95 -11.41 -1.59 -12.82
CA ALA A 95 -11.83 -0.46 -13.65
C ALA A 95 -10.74 -0.08 -14.65
N HIS A 96 -11.05 0.77 -15.63
CA HIS A 96 -10.01 1.39 -16.45
C HIS A 96 -9.24 2.44 -15.64
N LYS A 97 -9.96 3.24 -14.85
CA LYS A 97 -9.43 4.28 -13.95
C LYS A 97 -10.22 4.32 -12.66
N LEU A 98 -9.58 4.62 -11.54
CA LEU A 98 -10.25 4.99 -10.30
C LEU A 98 -9.75 6.34 -9.79
N THR A 99 -10.67 7.26 -9.52
CA THR A 99 -10.38 8.59 -8.97
C THR A 99 -11.17 8.84 -7.70
N LEU A 100 -10.50 9.21 -6.61
CA LEU A 100 -11.11 9.70 -5.39
C LEU A 100 -11.07 11.23 -5.41
N ASN A 101 -12.26 11.83 -5.50
CA ASN A 101 -12.48 13.27 -5.47
C ASN A 101 -12.94 13.74 -4.09
N THR A 102 -13.39 14.99 -3.98
CA THR A 102 -13.85 15.59 -2.72
C THR A 102 -14.86 14.70 -1.99
N GLY A 103 -14.53 14.32 -0.75
CA GLY A 103 -15.33 13.40 0.08
C GLY A 103 -15.49 11.98 -0.48
N GLY A 104 -14.70 11.62 -1.51
CA GLY A 104 -14.61 10.27 -2.02
C GLY A 104 -13.96 9.35 -0.99
N ARG A 105 -14.56 8.20 -0.73
CA ARG A 105 -14.15 7.30 0.37
C ARG A 105 -13.80 5.91 -0.11
N LEU A 106 -12.67 5.40 0.35
CA LEU A 106 -12.23 4.02 0.12
C LEU A 106 -11.65 3.49 1.43
N THR A 107 -12.36 2.59 2.10
CA THR A 107 -11.91 2.08 3.40
C THR A 107 -12.32 0.64 3.65
N ALA A 108 -11.43 -0.09 4.30
CA ALA A 108 -11.67 -1.39 4.91
C ALA A 108 -11.08 -1.37 6.33
N ALA A 109 -11.40 -0.33 7.11
CA ALA A 109 -10.90 -0.19 8.47
C ALA A 109 -11.72 -1.04 9.46
N GLY A 110 -11.03 -1.87 10.25
CA GLY A 110 -11.57 -2.54 11.44
C GLY A 110 -11.42 -1.72 12.72
N GLY A 111 -10.64 -0.64 12.68
CA GLY A 111 -10.42 0.25 13.83
C GLY A 111 -9.59 -0.40 14.94
N ASN A 112 -9.91 -0.09 16.20
CA ASN A 112 -9.15 -0.57 17.37
C ASN A 112 -9.66 -1.89 17.98
N SER A 113 -10.66 -2.50 17.34
CA SER A 113 -11.40 -3.65 17.91
C SER A 113 -11.56 -4.83 16.95
N ALA A 114 -11.25 -4.64 15.66
CA ALA A 114 -11.35 -5.67 14.63
C ALA A 114 -10.18 -5.56 13.66
N PRO A 115 -9.79 -6.66 12.98
CA PRO A 115 -8.71 -6.63 11.99
C PRO A 115 -9.04 -5.69 10.83
N GLY A 116 -8.01 -5.12 10.22
CA GLY A 116 -8.18 -4.35 8.99
C GLY A 116 -8.55 -5.29 7.86
N GLY A 117 -9.46 -4.85 6.99
CA GLY A 117 -9.80 -5.56 5.77
C GLY A 117 -8.76 -5.38 4.67
N VAL A 118 -9.08 -5.87 3.49
CA VAL A 118 -8.18 -5.84 2.32
C VAL A 118 -8.85 -5.13 1.15
N ILE A 119 -8.16 -4.15 0.59
CA ILE A 119 -8.59 -3.43 -0.62
C ILE A 119 -7.68 -3.83 -1.77
N ILE A 120 -8.26 -4.36 -2.84
CA ILE A 120 -7.53 -4.70 -4.06
C ILE A 120 -8.04 -3.81 -5.18
N LEU A 121 -7.14 -3.09 -5.85
CA LEU A 121 -7.45 -2.32 -7.04
C LEU A 121 -6.75 -2.95 -8.23
N THR A 122 -7.52 -3.28 -9.26
CA THR A 122 -7.01 -3.79 -10.53
C THR A 122 -7.43 -2.83 -11.62
N LEU A 123 -6.51 -1.97 -12.04
CA LEU A 123 -6.80 -0.79 -12.84
C LEU A 123 -6.10 -0.88 -14.21
N GLY A 124 -6.80 -0.46 -15.25
CA GLY A 124 -6.23 -0.31 -16.59
C GLY A 124 -5.27 0.87 -16.71
N THR A 125 -5.03 1.27 -17.95
CA THR A 125 -4.13 2.37 -18.32
C THR A 125 -4.60 3.75 -17.84
N GLY A 126 -5.83 3.87 -17.34
CA GLY A 126 -6.39 5.11 -16.84
C GLY A 126 -5.87 5.50 -15.45
N GLY A 127 -5.28 4.57 -14.70
CA GLY A 127 -4.53 4.88 -13.49
C GLY A 127 -5.35 4.92 -12.19
N PHE A 128 -4.65 5.24 -11.10
CA PHE A 128 -5.23 5.52 -9.78
C PHE A 128 -4.94 6.95 -9.36
N VAL A 129 -5.97 7.69 -8.95
CA VAL A 129 -5.79 9.08 -8.48
C VAL A 129 -6.51 9.28 -7.15
N VAL A 130 -5.77 9.74 -6.14
CA VAL A 130 -6.33 10.19 -4.86
C VAL A 130 -6.09 11.69 -4.73
N ASN A 131 -7.14 12.48 -4.93
CA ASN A 131 -7.04 13.94 -4.85
C ASN A 131 -7.02 14.41 -3.39
N SER A 132 -6.45 15.60 -3.16
CA SER A 132 -6.27 16.17 -1.81
C SER A 132 -7.59 16.40 -1.05
N GLY A 133 -8.68 16.64 -1.78
CA GLY A 133 -10.03 16.77 -1.24
C GLY A 133 -10.71 15.47 -0.83
N ALA A 134 -10.14 14.31 -1.18
CA ALA A 134 -10.69 13.00 -0.79
C ALA A 134 -10.61 12.77 0.72
N ASP A 135 -11.39 11.80 1.19
CA ASP A 135 -11.19 11.22 2.52
C ASP A 135 -9.91 10.36 2.49
N PRO A 136 -9.16 10.24 3.61
CA PRO A 136 -8.05 9.30 3.70
C PRO A 136 -8.48 7.88 3.35
N VAL A 137 -7.63 7.17 2.59
CA VAL A 137 -7.82 5.75 2.33
C VAL A 137 -7.34 4.99 3.57
N SER A 138 -8.18 4.13 4.13
CA SER A 138 -7.85 3.51 5.43
C SER A 138 -8.23 2.03 5.52
N VAL A 139 -7.25 1.22 5.91
CA VAL A 139 -7.39 -0.20 6.28
C VAL A 139 -6.85 -0.46 7.69
N VAL A 140 -6.91 0.56 8.56
CA VAL A 140 -6.47 0.46 9.98
C VAL A 140 -7.24 -0.62 10.72
N GLY A 141 -6.55 -1.39 11.57
CA GLY A 141 -7.16 -2.51 12.27
C GLY A 141 -6.30 -3.15 13.34
N VAL A 142 -6.83 -4.18 13.99
CA VAL A 142 -6.12 -5.00 15.00
C VAL A 142 -6.00 -6.45 14.50
N PRO A 143 -4.92 -6.81 13.77
CA PRO A 143 -3.83 -5.96 13.26
C PRO A 143 -4.23 -5.14 12.01
N GLY A 144 -3.31 -4.29 11.55
CA GLY A 144 -3.51 -3.47 10.34
C GLY A 144 -3.86 -4.32 9.11
N GLY A 145 -4.72 -3.78 8.24
CA GLY A 145 -5.17 -4.43 7.00
C GLY A 145 -4.22 -4.20 5.83
N SER A 146 -4.70 -4.41 4.61
CA SER A 146 -3.87 -4.17 3.42
C SER A 146 -4.59 -3.46 2.28
N ILE A 147 -3.82 -2.68 1.52
CA ILE A 147 -4.24 -2.13 0.25
C ILE A 147 -3.21 -2.52 -0.81
N ASN A 148 -3.69 -3.11 -1.90
CA ASN A 148 -2.88 -3.44 -3.07
C ASN A 148 -3.45 -2.74 -4.31
N VAL A 149 -2.67 -1.85 -4.89
CA VAL A 149 -2.99 -1.11 -6.11
C VAL A 149 -2.18 -1.68 -7.26
N ASN A 150 -2.82 -2.36 -8.19
CA ASN A 150 -2.21 -2.82 -9.44
C ASN A 150 -2.79 -2.00 -10.58
N SER A 151 -2.02 -1.08 -11.14
CA SER A 151 -2.46 -0.24 -12.25
C SER A 151 -1.56 -0.39 -13.46
N ASP A 152 -2.15 -0.62 -14.63
CA ASP A 152 -1.42 -0.56 -15.91
C ASP A 152 -1.03 0.89 -16.30
N GLY A 153 -1.46 1.91 -15.55
CA GLY A 153 -1.15 3.32 -15.78
C GLY A 153 -0.57 4.02 -14.55
N ASP A 154 -0.56 5.36 -14.58
CA ASP A 154 0.02 6.16 -13.50
C ASP A 154 -0.79 6.10 -12.20
N VAL A 155 -0.08 6.22 -11.07
CA VAL A 155 -0.66 6.34 -9.73
C VAL A 155 -0.27 7.69 -9.13
N THR A 156 -1.25 8.52 -8.78
CA THR A 156 -1.03 9.82 -8.13
C THR A 156 -1.77 9.90 -6.80
N ILE A 157 -1.04 10.15 -5.72
CA ILE A 157 -1.57 10.19 -4.36
C ILE A 157 -1.29 11.56 -3.75
N SER A 158 -2.36 12.27 -3.39
CA SER A 158 -2.31 13.59 -2.76
C SER A 158 -2.91 13.60 -1.35
N LYS A 159 -3.30 12.42 -0.84
CA LYS A 159 -3.99 12.22 0.43
C LYS A 159 -3.50 10.95 1.10
N ALA A 160 -3.54 10.94 2.44
CA ALA A 160 -3.07 9.82 3.23
C ALA A 160 -3.70 8.47 2.84
N ILE A 161 -2.85 7.46 2.83
CA ILE A 161 -3.23 6.05 2.80
C ILE A 161 -2.65 5.39 4.06
N THR A 162 -3.52 4.82 4.89
CA THR A 162 -3.15 4.28 6.20
C THR A 162 -3.50 2.81 6.32
N ALA A 163 -2.52 1.99 6.66
CA ALA A 163 -2.64 0.58 7.02
C ALA A 163 -2.06 0.34 8.42
N GLU A 164 -2.27 1.28 9.35
CA GLU A 164 -1.66 1.24 10.69
C GLU A 164 -2.30 0.19 11.60
N GLY A 165 -1.55 -0.23 12.62
CA GLY A 165 -2.08 -0.98 13.76
C GLY A 165 -3.05 -0.14 14.60
N GLY A 166 -4.19 -0.71 14.96
CA GLY A 166 -5.27 -0.02 15.67
C GLY A 166 -5.04 0.15 17.16
N THR A 167 -4.03 -0.51 17.73
CA THR A 167 -3.58 -0.34 19.12
C THR A 167 -2.05 -0.37 19.21
N SER A 168 -1.51 0.02 20.39
CA SER A 168 -0.05 0.04 20.67
C SER A 168 0.64 -1.33 20.59
N THR A 169 -0.10 -2.42 20.71
CA THR A 169 0.47 -3.78 20.72
C THR A 169 0.31 -4.51 19.39
N THR A 170 -0.40 -3.92 18.43
CA THR A 170 -0.73 -4.56 17.16
C THR A 170 0.22 -4.14 16.06
N ALA A 171 0.58 -5.10 15.21
CA ALA A 171 1.41 -4.82 14.05
C ALA A 171 0.70 -3.90 13.05
N GLY A 172 1.52 -3.13 12.33
CA GLY A 172 1.11 -2.46 11.11
C GLY A 172 0.72 -3.44 10.00
N GLY A 173 0.03 -2.93 9.00
CA GLY A 173 -0.46 -3.66 7.84
C GLY A 173 0.44 -3.52 6.62
N SER A 174 -0.14 -3.51 5.42
CA SER A 174 0.62 -3.35 4.19
C SER A 174 -0.01 -2.42 3.15
N ILE A 175 0.85 -1.68 2.45
CA ILE A 175 0.51 -0.84 1.30
C ILE A 175 1.38 -1.27 0.14
N GLY A 176 0.79 -1.89 -0.89
CA GLY A 176 1.45 -2.24 -2.14
C GLY A 176 0.90 -1.38 -3.27
N ILE A 177 1.78 -0.73 -4.03
CA ILE A 177 1.39 0.06 -5.21
C ILE A 177 2.31 -0.34 -6.36
N THR A 178 1.72 -0.90 -7.41
CA THR A 178 2.37 -1.20 -8.68
C THR A 178 1.75 -0.34 -9.78
N ALA A 179 2.59 0.44 -10.47
CA ALA A 179 2.24 1.20 -11.66
C ALA A 179 2.95 0.63 -12.89
N GLY A 180 2.24 0.47 -14.00
CA GLY A 180 2.68 -0.31 -15.14
C GLY A 180 2.56 -1.82 -14.90
N ARG A 181 2.96 -2.60 -15.89
CA ARG A 181 2.87 -4.07 -15.84
C ARG A 181 3.93 -4.75 -16.69
N ARG A 182 4.51 -5.83 -16.15
CA ARG A 182 5.30 -6.80 -16.89
C ARG A 182 4.53 -8.09 -17.14
N ALA A 183 4.83 -8.76 -18.24
CA ALA A 183 4.39 -10.13 -18.50
C ALA A 183 5.22 -11.13 -17.67
N PRO A 184 4.81 -12.40 -17.57
CA PRO A 184 5.56 -13.42 -16.82
C PRO A 184 7.00 -13.66 -17.30
N ASP A 185 7.33 -13.27 -18.54
CA ASP A 185 8.69 -13.32 -19.10
C ASP A 185 9.51 -12.04 -18.82
N ALA A 186 9.02 -11.20 -17.90
CA ALA A 186 9.53 -9.88 -17.55
C ALA A 186 9.47 -8.81 -18.66
N SER A 187 8.86 -9.12 -19.82
CA SER A 187 8.67 -8.10 -20.85
C SER A 187 7.68 -7.03 -20.41
N LEU A 188 7.97 -5.76 -20.74
CA LEU A 188 7.11 -4.64 -20.41
C LEU A 188 5.83 -4.67 -21.24
N VAL A 189 4.66 -4.67 -20.58
CA VAL A 189 3.34 -4.64 -21.22
C VAL A 189 2.71 -3.26 -21.14
N ALA A 190 2.89 -2.56 -20.02
CA ALA A 190 2.41 -1.21 -19.81
C ALA A 190 3.38 -0.42 -18.94
N SER A 191 3.48 0.89 -19.17
CA SER A 191 4.28 1.79 -18.35
C SER A 191 3.39 2.57 -17.40
N GLY A 192 3.85 2.78 -16.18
CA GLY A 192 3.21 3.67 -15.23
C GLY A 192 4.23 4.29 -14.28
N ASN A 193 3.94 5.50 -13.82
CA ASN A 193 4.72 6.20 -12.82
C ASN A 193 3.95 6.27 -11.51
N ILE A 194 4.67 6.40 -10.40
CA ILE A 194 4.07 6.67 -9.08
C ILE A 194 4.47 8.08 -8.67
N THR A 195 3.49 8.87 -8.23
CA THR A 195 3.72 10.21 -7.69
C THR A 195 2.98 10.35 -6.36
N LEU A 196 3.72 10.55 -5.28
CA LEU A 196 3.20 10.90 -3.98
C LEU A 196 3.41 12.41 -3.76
N LEU A 197 2.35 13.20 -3.92
CA LEU A 197 2.43 14.65 -3.84
C LEU A 197 2.64 15.14 -2.40
N GLY A 198 3.46 16.17 -2.27
CA GLY A 198 3.71 16.85 -1.00
C GLY A 198 2.54 17.68 -0.50
N GLY A 199 2.59 18.03 0.79
CA GLY A 199 1.57 18.81 1.47
C GLY A 199 1.17 18.23 2.83
N THR A 200 0.24 18.90 3.53
CA THR A 200 -0.20 18.54 4.89
C THR A 200 -1.16 17.35 4.95
N SER A 201 -1.54 16.80 3.80
CA SER A 201 -2.60 15.79 3.65
C SER A 201 -2.19 14.37 4.01
N GLY A 202 -0.97 14.18 4.54
CA GLY A 202 -0.41 12.91 5.02
C GLY A 202 0.07 11.99 3.87
N GLY A 203 1.24 11.38 4.05
CA GLY A 203 1.81 10.41 3.11
C GLY A 203 1.26 9.00 3.31
N LEU A 204 2.08 7.97 3.08
CA LEU A 204 1.69 6.58 3.28
C LEU A 204 2.15 6.12 4.66
N SER A 205 1.29 5.42 5.41
CA SER A 205 1.70 4.82 6.68
C SER A 205 1.17 3.42 6.87
N ALA A 206 2.06 2.51 7.23
CA ALA A 206 1.76 1.18 7.71
C ALA A 206 2.42 0.96 9.09
N ALA A 207 2.53 2.01 9.90
CA ALA A 207 3.21 1.92 11.20
C ALA A 207 2.41 1.09 12.21
N ALA A 208 3.12 0.53 13.18
CA ALA A 208 2.53 0.22 14.48
C ALA A 208 2.46 1.49 15.33
N ILE A 209 1.54 1.53 16.30
CA ILE A 209 1.53 2.61 17.29
C ILE A 209 2.75 2.41 18.21
N THR A 210 3.68 3.37 18.17
CA THR A 210 5.11 3.25 18.53
C THR A 210 5.46 2.99 20.00
N SER A 211 4.49 2.86 20.91
CA SER A 211 4.76 2.71 22.35
C SER A 211 4.55 1.29 22.90
N GLY A 212 4.18 0.31 22.08
CA GLY A 212 3.98 -1.07 22.53
C GLY A 212 4.74 -2.10 21.70
N SER A 213 4.24 -3.34 21.67
CA SER A 213 4.91 -4.48 21.03
C SER A 213 4.58 -4.65 19.54
N GLY A 214 3.90 -3.72 18.89
CA GLY A 214 3.55 -3.88 17.47
C GLY A 214 4.78 -3.89 16.57
N LEU A 215 4.86 -4.81 15.61
CA LEU A 215 5.86 -4.77 14.53
C LEU A 215 5.44 -3.72 13.49
N GLY A 216 6.37 -2.96 12.94
CA GLY A 216 6.09 -2.08 11.81
C GLY A 216 5.56 -2.85 10.58
N GLY A 217 4.75 -2.19 9.76
CA GLY A 217 4.18 -2.80 8.55
C GLY A 217 5.09 -2.70 7.33
N ASN A 218 4.50 -2.83 6.14
CA ASN A 218 5.26 -2.85 4.88
C ASN A 218 4.69 -1.86 3.87
N ILE A 219 5.55 -1.08 3.22
CA ILE A 219 5.20 -0.24 2.07
C ILE A 219 6.07 -0.67 0.90
N SER A 220 5.44 -1.09 -0.20
CA SER A 220 6.12 -1.49 -1.44
C SER A 220 5.58 -0.66 -2.61
N LEU A 221 6.47 0.05 -3.28
CA LEU A 221 6.18 0.87 -4.46
C LEU A 221 6.98 0.32 -5.64
N THR A 222 6.30 -0.01 -6.73
CA THR A 222 6.93 -0.56 -7.94
C THR A 222 6.42 0.18 -9.17
N ALA A 223 7.33 0.74 -9.99
CA ALA A 223 6.98 1.43 -11.22
C ALA A 223 7.71 0.81 -12.42
N TYR A 224 6.95 0.15 -13.29
CA TYR A 224 7.46 -0.43 -14.52
C TYR A 224 7.40 0.56 -15.67
N GLY A 225 8.45 0.61 -16.48
CA GLY A 225 8.64 1.64 -17.48
C GLY A 225 9.52 1.23 -18.65
N ALA A 226 9.33 1.92 -19.77
CA ALA A 226 10.31 1.98 -20.83
C ALA A 226 11.27 3.15 -20.55
N SER A 227 12.26 3.35 -21.43
CA SER A 227 13.15 4.52 -21.32
C SER A 227 12.34 5.83 -21.20
N GLY A 228 12.52 6.54 -20.09
CA GLY A 228 11.84 7.80 -19.79
C GLY A 228 10.54 7.68 -18.98
N SER A 229 10.04 6.48 -18.69
CA SER A 229 8.91 6.21 -17.79
C SER A 229 9.32 5.26 -16.65
N GLY A 230 8.35 4.76 -15.86
CA GLY A 230 8.63 3.89 -14.71
C GLY A 230 9.24 4.64 -13.54
N LYS A 231 8.91 5.93 -13.39
CA LYS A 231 9.47 6.80 -12.35
C LYS A 231 8.68 6.71 -11.06
N ILE A 232 9.37 6.93 -9.94
CA ILE A 232 8.75 7.12 -8.63
C ILE A 232 9.16 8.49 -8.10
N ASP A 233 8.18 9.36 -7.85
CA ASP A 233 8.40 10.69 -7.29
C ASP A 233 7.71 10.81 -5.92
N LEU A 234 8.50 10.96 -4.87
CA LEU A 234 8.05 11.01 -3.49
C LEU A 234 8.29 12.39 -2.89
N GLU A 235 7.22 13.12 -2.63
CA GLU A 235 7.23 14.43 -1.98
C GLU A 235 6.47 14.39 -0.65
N ASN A 236 6.18 13.19 -0.13
CA ASN A 236 5.55 13.00 1.16
C ASN A 236 6.11 11.77 1.89
N ALA A 237 5.85 11.69 3.20
CA ALA A 237 6.51 10.70 4.04
C ALA A 237 5.97 9.27 3.85
N LEU A 238 6.86 8.30 4.01
CA LEU A 238 6.54 6.88 4.17
C LEU A 238 6.90 6.47 5.61
N ASP A 239 5.93 5.92 6.33
CA ASP A 239 6.05 5.64 7.77
C ASP A 239 5.67 4.18 8.06
N VAL A 240 6.67 3.36 8.35
CA VAL A 240 6.54 1.94 8.74
C VAL A 240 7.12 1.68 10.12
N ARG A 241 7.14 2.69 10.98
CA ARG A 241 7.66 2.56 12.34
C ARG A 241 7.03 1.42 13.10
N GLY A 242 7.83 0.82 13.97
CA GLY A 242 7.40 -0.25 14.86
C GLY A 242 7.58 0.09 16.32
N GLY A 243 7.21 -0.86 17.17
CA GLY A 243 7.49 -0.86 18.60
C GLY A 243 8.56 -1.90 18.95
N THR A 244 8.46 -2.54 20.11
CA THR A 244 9.48 -3.48 20.63
C THR A 244 9.83 -4.62 19.68
N ASN A 245 8.87 -5.05 18.84
CA ASN A 245 9.12 -6.11 17.86
C ASN A 245 9.92 -5.63 16.63
N GLY A 246 10.23 -4.34 16.54
CA GLY A 246 11.06 -3.74 15.50
C GLY A 246 10.27 -2.94 14.45
N GLY A 247 11.00 -2.11 13.70
CA GLY A 247 10.50 -1.35 12.56
C GLY A 247 10.05 -2.23 11.40
N GLY A 248 9.34 -1.63 10.45
CA GLY A 248 8.82 -2.28 9.27
C GLY A 248 9.75 -2.20 8.05
N SER A 249 9.19 -2.38 6.86
CA SER A 249 9.96 -2.28 5.61
C SER A 249 9.37 -1.28 4.61
N ILE A 250 10.25 -0.49 3.98
CA ILE A 250 9.97 0.34 2.79
C ILE A 250 10.78 -0.25 1.65
N SER A 251 10.13 -0.58 0.54
CA SER A 251 10.76 -1.04 -0.71
C SER A 251 10.25 -0.19 -1.87
N ILE A 252 11.18 0.42 -2.60
CA ILE A 252 10.92 1.29 -3.74
C ILE A 252 11.71 0.73 -4.92
N ASP A 253 11.01 0.31 -5.96
CA ASP A 253 11.60 -0.28 -7.17
C ASP A 253 11.07 0.46 -8.41
N SER A 254 11.95 1.07 -9.17
CA SER A 254 11.58 1.88 -10.34
C SER A 254 12.45 1.50 -11.53
N ASP A 255 11.84 1.28 -12.70
CA ASP A 255 12.60 1.11 -13.95
C ASP A 255 13.25 2.43 -14.40
N GLY A 256 12.67 3.56 -13.98
CA GLY A 256 13.12 4.91 -14.29
C GLY A 256 13.84 5.58 -13.11
N ASP A 257 13.66 6.89 -12.99
CA ASP A 257 14.24 7.68 -11.90
C ASP A 257 13.41 7.52 -10.62
N THR A 258 14.07 7.52 -9.46
CA THR A 258 13.45 7.74 -8.15
C THR A 258 13.83 9.10 -7.60
N ILE A 259 12.83 9.92 -7.29
CA ILE A 259 12.99 11.21 -6.62
C ILE A 259 12.57 11.09 -5.16
N LEU A 260 13.52 11.30 -4.26
CA LEU A 260 13.35 11.32 -2.81
C LEU A 260 13.33 12.77 -2.34
N GLY A 261 12.14 13.37 -2.34
CA GLY A 261 11.93 14.77 -2.00
C GLY A 261 11.94 15.05 -0.49
N GLN A 262 11.06 15.96 -0.06
CA GLN A 262 10.93 16.34 1.35
C GLN A 262 9.48 16.18 1.83
N SER A 263 9.29 15.83 3.10
CA SER A 263 7.97 15.87 3.73
C SER A 263 7.88 17.00 4.75
N PRO A 264 6.68 17.55 5.00
CA PRO A 264 6.45 18.34 6.21
C PRO A 264 6.56 17.53 7.51
N LYS A 265 6.62 16.19 7.46
CA LYS A 265 6.97 15.36 8.63
C LYS A 265 8.45 15.48 8.97
N ALA A 266 8.77 15.24 10.24
CA ALA A 266 10.15 15.29 10.75
C ALA A 266 11.07 14.26 10.07
N ILE A 267 10.56 13.06 9.76
CA ILE A 267 11.26 12.01 9.03
C ILE A 267 10.48 11.73 7.74
N PHE A 268 11.22 11.64 6.63
CA PHE A 268 10.67 11.41 5.30
C PHE A 268 10.44 9.93 5.03
N LEU A 269 11.47 9.09 5.18
CA LEU A 269 11.35 7.64 5.15
C LEU A 269 11.67 7.10 6.54
N ASP A 270 10.67 6.53 7.22
CA ASP A 270 10.76 6.22 8.64
C ASP A 270 10.46 4.73 8.88
N ALA A 271 11.52 3.98 9.24
CA ALA A 271 11.47 2.56 9.58
C ALA A 271 12.05 2.32 10.99
N ASP A 272 12.02 3.31 11.87
CA ASP A 272 12.53 3.18 13.24
C ASP A 272 11.76 2.13 14.05
N GLY A 273 12.47 1.39 14.91
CA GLY A 273 11.86 0.48 15.89
C GLY A 273 11.84 1.12 17.27
N PHE A 274 10.67 1.47 17.80
CA PHE A 274 10.51 2.12 19.10
C PHE A 274 10.27 1.11 20.24
N GLY A 275 9.92 1.60 21.42
CA GLY A 275 9.62 0.76 22.57
C GLY A 275 10.86 0.22 23.25
N ASP A 276 10.67 -0.78 24.09
CA ASP A 276 11.75 -1.45 24.82
C ASP A 276 12.61 -2.24 23.84
N ALA A 277 13.83 -1.76 23.57
CA ALA A 277 14.82 -2.41 22.71
C ALA A 277 14.33 -2.73 21.27
N GLY A 278 13.41 -1.93 20.72
CA GLY A 278 12.94 -2.09 19.34
C GLY A 278 14.07 -1.90 18.33
N SER A 279 14.23 -2.84 17.40
CA SER A 279 15.27 -2.75 16.37
C SER A 279 14.77 -2.00 15.14
N GLY A 280 15.65 -1.26 14.46
CA GLY A 280 15.34 -0.58 13.20
C GLY A 280 14.91 -1.56 12.10
N GLY A 281 14.07 -1.07 11.19
CA GLY A 281 13.55 -1.80 10.04
C GLY A 281 14.46 -1.70 8.81
N SER A 282 13.88 -1.84 7.62
CA SER A 282 14.62 -1.77 6.36
C SER A 282 14.03 -0.76 5.38
N ILE A 283 14.91 -0.03 4.70
CA ILE A 283 14.56 0.88 3.60
C ILE A 283 15.42 0.49 2.41
N ASP A 284 14.77 0.08 1.32
CA ASP A 284 15.42 -0.36 0.10
C ASP A 284 14.89 0.45 -1.09
N VAL A 285 15.80 1.08 -1.84
CA VAL A 285 15.49 1.91 -3.00
C VAL A 285 16.35 1.46 -4.16
N LEU A 286 15.70 0.88 -5.17
CA LEU A 286 16.30 0.49 -6.44
C LEU A 286 15.71 1.37 -7.56
N ALA A 287 16.59 2.01 -8.32
CA ALA A 287 16.23 2.78 -9.50
C ALA A 287 17.04 2.33 -10.71
N GLY A 288 16.35 1.94 -11.78
CA GLY A 288 16.96 1.69 -13.08
C GLY A 288 17.62 2.94 -13.66
N GLY A 289 17.07 4.12 -13.34
CA GLY A 289 17.62 5.44 -13.66
C GLY A 289 18.49 6.02 -12.54
N LYS A 290 18.24 7.28 -12.17
CA LYS A 290 18.94 7.95 -11.05
C LYS A 290 18.12 7.92 -9.75
N ILE A 291 18.81 8.05 -8.62
CA ILE A 291 18.22 8.44 -7.34
C ILE A 291 18.62 9.89 -7.07
N ASP A 292 17.65 10.79 -6.88
CA ASP A 292 17.92 12.22 -6.67
C ASP A 292 16.99 12.83 -5.61
N GLY A 293 17.40 13.95 -5.04
CA GLY A 293 16.55 14.78 -4.20
C GLY A 293 15.68 15.74 -5.02
N SER A 294 14.49 16.07 -4.52
CA SER A 294 13.68 17.12 -5.12
C SER A 294 14.38 18.48 -5.01
N ALA A 295 14.61 19.14 -6.14
CA ALA A 295 15.46 20.33 -6.24
C ALA A 295 16.84 20.16 -5.59
N GLY A 296 17.40 18.94 -5.63
CA GLY A 296 18.67 18.58 -5.00
C GLY A 296 18.60 18.48 -3.47
N LYS A 297 17.40 18.28 -2.90
CA LYS A 297 17.21 18.11 -1.46
C LYS A 297 16.45 16.83 -1.13
N THR A 298 16.91 16.12 -0.11
CA THR A 298 16.28 14.91 0.40
C THR A 298 15.94 15.08 1.88
N GLY A 299 14.73 14.66 2.27
CA GLY A 299 14.31 14.62 3.67
C GLY A 299 15.03 13.54 4.48
N PRO A 300 14.86 13.50 5.82
CA PRO A 300 15.56 12.52 6.66
C PRO A 300 15.09 11.09 6.40
N ILE A 301 16.02 10.15 6.32
CA ILE A 301 15.77 8.71 6.15
C ILE A 301 16.32 8.00 7.39
N SER A 302 15.47 7.21 8.04
CA SER A 302 15.72 6.69 9.39
C SER A 302 15.30 5.23 9.52
N ALA A 303 16.19 4.41 10.07
CA ALA A 303 15.96 3.02 10.45
C ALA A 303 16.67 2.75 11.79
N LEU A 304 16.34 3.53 12.82
CA LEU A 304 16.97 3.50 14.13
C LEU A 304 16.48 2.34 15.01
N GLY A 305 17.40 1.80 15.80
CA GLY A 305 17.08 1.02 16.99
C GLY A 305 16.86 1.93 18.21
N HIS A 306 16.03 1.49 19.15
CA HIS A 306 15.64 2.26 20.33
C HIS A 306 16.18 1.66 21.64
N SER A 307 16.38 2.52 22.63
CA SER A 307 16.92 2.15 23.94
C SER A 307 16.04 1.14 24.66
N ALA A 308 16.67 0.26 25.42
CA ALA A 308 15.97 -0.60 26.39
C ALA A 308 15.28 0.26 27.47
N ALA A 309 14.17 -0.24 27.99
CA ALA A 309 13.42 0.38 29.08
C ALA A 309 14.18 0.30 30.41
N ILE A 310 15.00 -0.74 30.59
CA ILE A 310 15.81 -0.97 31.78
C ILE A 310 17.24 -0.49 31.52
N THR A 311 17.77 0.35 32.41
CA THR A 311 19.15 0.84 32.31
C THR A 311 20.13 -0.32 32.48
N GLY A 312 21.06 -0.47 31.53
CA GLY A 312 22.08 -1.52 31.54
C GLY A 312 21.76 -2.68 30.60
N ASP A 313 20.50 -2.83 30.17
CA ASP A 313 20.12 -3.79 29.15
C ASP A 313 20.49 -3.28 27.75
N PRO A 314 20.88 -4.17 26.82
CA PRO A 314 21.17 -3.78 25.44
C PRO A 314 19.90 -3.28 24.76
N GLY A 315 20.00 -2.14 24.06
CA GLY A 315 18.91 -1.63 23.23
C GLY A 315 18.76 -2.36 21.90
N GLY A 316 17.85 -1.87 21.06
CA GLY A 316 17.61 -2.40 19.72
C GLY A 316 18.74 -2.09 18.76
N ALA A 317 18.97 -3.01 17.81
CA ALA A 317 19.96 -2.83 16.76
C ALA A 317 19.48 -1.79 15.73
N GLY A 318 20.43 -1.15 15.06
CA GLY A 318 20.12 -0.31 13.89
C GLY A 318 19.63 -1.16 12.71
N GLY A 319 18.84 -0.54 11.84
CA GLY A 319 18.25 -1.16 10.66
C GLY A 319 19.13 -1.12 9.42
N ALA A 320 18.54 -1.29 8.25
CA ALA A 320 19.25 -1.27 6.97
C ALA A 320 18.68 -0.22 6.02
N ILE A 321 19.56 0.54 5.36
CA ILE A 321 19.21 1.48 4.31
C ILE A 321 20.05 1.14 3.07
N THR A 322 19.41 0.83 1.96
CA THR A 322 20.05 0.54 0.67
C THR A 322 19.52 1.50 -0.39
N LEU A 323 20.41 2.18 -1.10
CA LEU A 323 20.10 3.06 -2.22
C LEU A 323 20.94 2.64 -3.43
N GLU A 324 20.30 2.14 -4.47
CA GLU A 324 20.95 1.61 -5.66
C GLU A 324 20.42 2.26 -6.94
N ALA A 325 21.33 2.80 -7.75
CA ALA A 325 21.02 3.29 -9.10
C ALA A 325 21.74 2.42 -10.14
N GLU A 326 20.99 1.74 -11.02
CA GLU A 326 21.58 0.84 -12.01
C GLU A 326 22.29 1.61 -13.12
N ASN A 327 21.63 2.62 -13.71
CA ASN A 327 22.15 3.35 -14.88
C ASN A 327 22.31 4.86 -14.67
N GLY A 328 22.00 5.39 -13.49
CA GLY A 328 22.05 6.81 -13.16
C GLY A 328 22.99 7.15 -12.01
N VAL A 329 22.95 8.41 -11.57
CA VAL A 329 23.67 8.87 -10.37
C VAL A 329 22.85 8.61 -9.11
N VAL A 330 23.52 8.50 -7.96
CA VAL A 330 22.89 8.69 -6.65
C VAL A 330 23.27 10.06 -6.10
N ASN A 331 22.30 10.95 -5.97
CA ASN A 331 22.47 12.29 -5.41
C ASN A 331 21.51 12.52 -4.23
N ILE A 332 22.04 12.36 -3.02
CA ILE A 332 21.30 12.63 -1.77
C ILE A 332 21.77 13.98 -1.24
N GLY A 333 21.01 15.02 -1.59
CA GLY A 333 21.45 16.41 -1.46
C GLY A 333 20.83 17.20 -0.31
N GLY A 334 21.53 18.29 0.05
CA GLY A 334 20.90 19.59 0.35
C GLY A 334 20.12 19.73 1.65
N ALA A 335 20.80 19.66 2.81
CA ALA A 335 20.23 20.14 4.06
C ALA A 335 19.95 21.65 4.00
N SER A 336 18.69 22.04 3.95
CA SER A 336 18.25 23.14 4.81
C SER A 336 17.92 22.49 6.15
N ALA A 337 18.87 22.53 7.10
CA ALA A 337 18.77 22.04 8.48
C ALA A 337 17.88 20.79 8.69
N GLY A 338 18.36 19.58 8.37
CA GLY A 338 17.67 18.36 8.85
C GLY A 338 17.94 17.06 8.11
N GLY A 339 18.32 17.06 6.82
CA GLY A 339 18.51 15.81 6.06
C GLY A 339 19.61 14.93 6.68
N THR A 340 19.32 13.66 6.93
CA THR A 340 20.23 12.64 7.51
C THR A 340 19.89 11.25 6.94
N LEU A 341 20.89 10.37 6.85
CA LEU A 341 20.70 8.92 6.70
C LEU A 341 21.13 8.26 8.01
N SER A 342 20.20 7.65 8.75
CA SER A 342 20.48 7.15 10.08
C SER A 342 20.00 5.72 10.27
N ALA A 343 20.94 4.82 10.57
CA ALA A 343 20.69 3.43 10.94
C ALA A 343 21.44 3.13 12.24
N ASP A 344 21.42 4.05 13.20
CA ASP A 344 22.05 3.86 14.50
C ASP A 344 21.30 2.78 15.31
N GLY A 345 22.05 1.94 16.00
CA GLY A 345 21.55 1.11 17.09
C GLY A 345 21.61 1.86 18.41
N ALA A 346 20.79 1.43 19.35
CA ALA A 346 20.79 2.00 20.69
C ALA A 346 21.97 1.49 21.53
N GLY A 347 22.13 2.09 22.73
CA GLY A 347 23.18 1.74 23.68
C GLY A 347 23.28 0.23 23.96
N GLY A 348 24.47 -0.34 23.88
CA GLY A 348 24.69 -1.77 24.12
C GLY A 348 24.35 -2.69 22.95
N SER A 349 24.00 -2.14 21.77
CA SER A 349 23.66 -2.89 20.56
C SER A 349 24.54 -2.52 19.37
N CYS A 350 24.38 -3.28 18.28
CA CYS A 350 25.07 -3.02 17.02
C CYS A 350 24.37 -1.91 16.22
N GLY A 351 25.18 -1.13 15.50
CA GLY A 351 24.67 -0.23 14.47
C GLY A 351 24.14 -1.03 13.28
N GLY A 352 23.38 -0.34 12.45
CA GLY A 352 22.83 -0.87 11.21
C GLY A 352 23.79 -0.75 10.03
N SER A 353 23.24 -0.79 8.82
CA SER A 353 23.98 -0.62 7.58
C SER A 353 23.37 0.46 6.69
N VAL A 354 24.24 1.21 6.02
CA VAL A 354 23.88 2.11 4.92
C VAL A 354 24.72 1.71 3.71
N SER A 355 24.07 1.23 2.66
CA SER A 355 24.69 0.88 1.38
C SER A 355 24.22 1.83 0.30
N ILE A 356 25.16 2.41 -0.44
CA ILE A 356 24.86 3.32 -1.55
C ILE A 356 25.67 2.86 -2.75
N THR A 357 25.00 2.33 -3.75
CA THR A 357 25.57 1.67 -4.92
C THR A 357 25.13 2.35 -6.20
N GLN A 358 26.02 2.29 -7.18
CA GLN A 358 25.79 2.79 -8.51
C GLN A 358 26.47 1.86 -9.50
N ASP A 359 25.71 1.28 -10.42
CA ASP A 359 26.24 0.31 -11.39
C ASP A 359 26.61 0.96 -12.74
N ALA A 360 26.37 2.27 -12.87
CA ALA A 360 26.62 3.03 -14.09
C ALA A 360 28.14 3.27 -14.36
N PRO A 361 28.58 3.28 -15.64
CA PRO A 361 29.99 3.41 -16.01
C PRO A 361 30.60 4.80 -15.74
N ASP A 362 31.78 4.80 -15.08
CA ASP A 362 32.90 5.76 -14.88
C ASP A 362 32.69 7.29 -14.88
N THR A 363 31.48 7.83 -15.09
CA THR A 363 31.21 9.27 -15.22
C THR A 363 30.09 9.79 -14.31
N ALA A 364 29.33 8.89 -13.71
CA ALA A 364 28.31 9.21 -12.73
C ALA A 364 28.92 9.13 -11.31
N ALA A 365 28.84 10.21 -10.56
CA ALA A 365 29.38 10.30 -9.20
C ALA A 365 28.26 10.15 -8.16
N VAL A 366 28.52 9.34 -7.14
CA VAL A 366 27.70 9.31 -5.92
C VAL A 366 27.96 10.59 -5.13
N THR A 367 26.91 11.38 -4.90
CA THR A 367 26.97 12.62 -4.12
C THR A 367 26.11 12.49 -2.88
N ILE A 368 26.74 12.52 -1.70
CA ILE A 368 26.08 12.49 -0.40
C ILE A 368 26.41 13.78 0.34
N ALA A 369 25.42 14.67 0.46
CA ALA A 369 25.54 15.96 1.12
C ALA A 369 24.71 16.05 2.41
N VAL A 370 24.49 14.91 3.07
CA VAL A 370 23.80 14.75 4.35
C VAL A 370 24.66 13.92 5.31
N PRO A 371 24.54 14.08 6.64
CA PRO A 371 25.18 13.18 7.59
C PRO A 371 24.70 11.74 7.42
N VAL A 372 25.64 10.80 7.55
CA VAL A 372 25.37 9.35 7.58
C VAL A 372 25.81 8.79 8.92
N THR A 373 24.92 8.13 9.65
CA THR A 373 25.21 7.53 10.96
C THR A 373 24.79 6.06 11.04
N VAL A 374 25.70 5.22 11.52
CA VAL A 374 25.55 3.75 11.71
C VAL A 374 26.18 3.31 13.04
N THR A 375 26.07 4.16 14.05
CA THR A 375 26.64 3.95 15.37
C THR A 375 25.91 2.85 16.11
N GLY A 376 26.66 2.01 16.81
CA GLY A 376 26.15 1.10 17.82
C GLY A 376 27.25 0.94 18.83
N PRO A 377 27.18 1.63 19.97
CA PRO A 377 28.17 1.48 21.02
C PRO A 377 27.87 0.13 21.67
N GLY A 378 28.27 -0.96 20.99
CA GLY A 378 28.09 -2.32 21.47
C GLY A 378 28.66 -2.45 22.87
N THR A 379 28.17 -3.43 23.62
CA THR A 379 28.79 -3.74 24.91
C THR A 379 30.21 -4.26 24.64
N SER A 380 31.22 -3.47 25.00
CA SER A 380 32.57 -4.02 25.16
C SER A 380 32.47 -5.07 26.26
N GLY A 381 32.46 -6.35 25.86
CA GLY A 381 32.31 -7.47 26.78
C GLY A 381 33.36 -7.40 27.89
N SER A 382 32.88 -7.45 29.14
CA SER A 382 33.67 -7.73 30.34
C SER A 382 33.65 -9.21 30.65
#